data_AF-A0A9E4SS81-F1
#
_entry.id   AF-A0A9E4SS81-F1
#
_cell.length_a   1.000
_cell.length_b   1.000
_cell.length_c   1.000
_cell.angle_alpha   90.00
_cell.angle_beta   90.00
_cell.angle_gamma   90.00
#
_symmetry.space_group_name_H-M   'P 1'
#
loop_
_entity.id
_entity.type
_entity.pdbx_description
1 polymer ?
#
loop_
_entity_poly.entity_id
_entity_poly.type
_entity_poly.pdbx_seq_one_letter_code
_entity_poly.pdbx_strand_id
1 'polypeptide(L)'
;MQESHRRFQWVYESTNDKELEDRYDQGAADYDNDLAAEFAWNAPQNATAVFIKHVDTGAHVLDAGAGSGLVGECLAEAGYKDLVATGMEETGVWQLAEMTDEFQPLPKGGPEVWRRTWAYRVK
;
A
#
# COMPACT_ATOMS: atom_id res chain seq x y z
N MET A 1 0.28 6.45 26.90
CA MET A 1 1.04 7.47 26.14
C MET A 1 2.50 6.98 26.06
N GLN A 2 3.15 6.55 24.97
CA GLN A 2 2.82 6.15 23.59
C GLN A 2 4.11 5.45 23.08
N GLU A 3 4.15 4.12 23.04
CA GLU A 3 5.29 3.40 22.44
C GLU A 3 5.32 3.64 20.93
N SER A 4 4.15 3.71 20.30
CA SER A 4 3.95 4.10 18.90
C SER A 4 4.50 5.50 18.61
N HIS A 5 4.18 6.52 19.42
CA HIS A 5 4.72 7.88 19.16
C HIS A 5 6.22 8.00 19.42
N ARG A 6 6.79 7.25 20.37
CA ARG A 6 8.26 7.20 20.50
C ARG A 6 8.91 6.61 19.27
N ARG A 7 8.32 5.57 18.66
CA ARG A 7 8.81 4.97 17.43
C ARG A 7 8.76 5.95 16.25
N PHE A 8 7.64 6.65 16.06
CA PHE A 8 7.56 7.67 15.01
C PHE A 8 8.58 8.80 15.22
N GLN A 9 8.71 9.32 16.45
CA GLN A 9 9.71 10.35 16.75
C GLN A 9 11.14 9.86 16.49
N TRP A 10 11.45 8.61 16.85
CA TRP A 10 12.76 8.02 16.61
C TRP A 10 13.10 7.83 15.13
N VAL A 11 12.12 7.53 14.28
CA VAL A 11 12.30 7.52 12.81
C VAL A 11 12.57 8.93 12.28
N TYR A 12 11.88 9.95 12.79
CA TYR A 12 12.10 11.35 12.38
C TYR A 12 13.43 11.95 12.87
N GLU A 13 14.06 11.35 13.90
CA GLU A 13 15.38 11.73 14.41
C GLU A 13 16.55 11.09 13.65
N SER A 14 16.31 10.37 12.55
CA SER A 14 17.36 9.81 11.70
C SER A 14 18.21 10.91 11.06
N THR A 15 19.52 10.69 11.00
CA THR A 15 20.50 11.70 10.54
C THR A 15 21.04 11.44 9.13
N ASN A 16 20.72 10.27 8.54
CA ASN A 16 21.11 9.87 7.20
C ASN A 16 20.14 8.83 6.61
N ASP A 17 20.16 8.66 5.29
CA ASP A 17 19.21 7.81 4.54
C ASP A 17 19.26 6.34 4.96
N LYS A 18 20.45 5.81 5.25
CA LYS A 18 20.63 4.42 5.69
C LYS A 18 20.03 4.18 7.07
N GLU A 19 20.23 5.12 7.98
CA GLU A 19 19.65 5.08 9.31
C GLU A 19 18.12 5.27 9.27
N LEU A 20 17.61 6.09 8.35
CA LEU A 20 16.19 6.23 8.11
C LEU A 20 15.58 4.92 7.61
N GLU A 21 16.17 4.29 6.59
CA GLU A 21 15.75 3.01 6.03
C GLU A 21 15.75 1.89 7.10
N ASP A 22 16.88 1.71 7.80
CA ASP A 22 17.04 0.67 8.82
C ASP A 22 16.05 0.85 10.01
N ARG A 23 15.72 2.10 10.38
CA ARG A 23 14.72 2.40 11.43
C ARG A 23 13.29 2.28 10.93
N TYR A 24 13.03 2.62 9.68
CA TYR A 24 11.73 2.46 9.05
C TYR A 24 11.38 0.96 8.94
N ASP A 25 12.33 0.13 8.52
CA ASP A 25 12.18 -1.33 8.43
C ASP A 25 11.90 -1.96 9.81
N GLN A 26 12.53 -1.46 10.87
CA GLN A 26 12.28 -1.92 12.25
C GLN A 26 10.88 -1.56 12.76
N GLY A 27 10.28 -0.46 12.29
CA GLY A 27 8.92 -0.05 12.66
C GLY A 27 7.83 -0.65 11.76
N ALA A 28 8.14 -0.91 10.49
CA ALA A 28 7.20 -1.38 9.48
C ALA A 28 6.60 -2.75 9.82
N ALA A 29 7.37 -3.64 10.45
CA ALA A 29 6.90 -4.96 10.85
C ALA A 29 5.71 -4.93 11.84
N ASP A 30 5.66 -3.92 12.71
CA ASP A 30 4.61 -3.76 13.72
C ASP A 30 3.62 -2.64 13.38
N TYR A 31 3.85 -1.89 12.29
CA TYR A 31 3.03 -0.74 11.90
C TYR A 31 1.54 -1.10 11.72
N ASP A 32 1.28 -2.20 11.03
CA ASP A 32 -0.08 -2.69 10.79
C ASP A 32 -0.72 -3.27 12.06
N ASN A 33 0.06 -3.95 12.89
CA ASN A 33 -0.38 -4.50 14.16
C ASN A 33 -0.73 -3.38 15.16
N ASP A 34 0.08 -2.33 15.22
CA ASP A 34 -0.17 -1.15 16.04
C ASP A 34 -1.40 -0.38 15.53
N LEU A 35 -1.60 -0.27 14.21
CA LEU A 35 -2.81 0.33 13.64
C LEU A 35 -4.07 -0.49 13.95
N ALA A 36 -4.01 -1.81 13.82
CA ALA A 36 -5.12 -2.69 14.14
C ALA A 36 -5.43 -2.70 15.65
N ALA A 37 -4.41 -2.74 16.51
CA ALA A 37 -4.58 -2.81 17.97
C ALA A 37 -4.92 -1.46 18.61
N GLU A 38 -4.28 -0.36 18.19
CA GLU A 38 -4.50 0.97 18.76
C GLU A 38 -5.69 1.70 18.12
N PHE A 39 -6.02 1.44 16.85
CA PHE A 39 -7.05 2.17 16.10
C PHE A 39 -8.19 1.30 15.56
N ALA A 40 -8.24 0.00 15.90
CA ALA A 40 -9.23 -0.95 15.38
C ALA A 40 -9.31 -0.94 13.84
N TRP A 41 -8.17 -0.74 13.18
CA TRP A 41 -8.12 -0.63 11.74
C TRP A 41 -8.56 -1.93 11.05
N ASN A 42 -9.76 -1.91 10.49
CA ASN A 42 -10.44 -3.05 9.86
C ASN A 42 -10.73 -2.81 8.37
N ALA A 43 -10.04 -1.84 7.76
CA ALA A 43 -10.26 -1.46 6.38
C ALA A 43 -9.98 -2.61 5.40
N PRO A 44 -8.91 -3.42 5.55
CA PRO A 44 -8.66 -4.54 4.65
C PRO A 44 -9.81 -5.56 4.64
N GLN A 45 -10.28 -5.97 5.82
CA GLN A 45 -11.38 -6.94 5.95
C GLN A 45 -12.70 -6.39 5.40
N ASN A 46 -12.99 -5.11 5.65
CA ASN A 46 -14.21 -4.47 5.13
C ASN A 46 -14.18 -4.33 3.61
N ALA A 47 -13.03 -3.94 3.02
CA ALA A 47 -12.85 -3.85 1.59
C ALA A 47 -13.06 -5.22 0.93
N THR A 48 -12.40 -6.27 1.46
CA THR A 48 -12.58 -7.65 1.00
C THR A 48 -14.03 -8.11 1.13
N ALA A 49 -14.68 -7.89 2.28
CA ALA A 49 -16.06 -8.32 2.51
C ALA A 49 -17.08 -7.69 1.55
N VAL A 50 -16.83 -6.48 1.06
CA VAL A 50 -17.65 -5.86 0.00
C VAL A 50 -17.28 -6.45 -1.37
N PHE A 51 -15.98 -6.54 -1.67
CA PHE A 51 -15.48 -7.03 -2.96
C PHE A 51 -16.01 -8.43 -3.31
N ILE A 52 -15.96 -9.37 -2.35
CA ILE A 52 -16.36 -10.77 -2.59
C ILE A 52 -17.85 -10.97 -2.90
N LYS A 53 -18.68 -9.96 -2.63
CA LYS A 53 -20.11 -10.01 -2.97
C LYS A 53 -20.37 -9.77 -4.46
N HIS A 54 -19.38 -9.23 -5.17
CA HIS A 54 -19.55 -8.70 -6.52
C HIS A 54 -18.60 -9.29 -7.55
N VAL A 55 -17.56 -10.01 -7.13
CA VAL A 55 -16.51 -10.52 -8.03
C VAL A 55 -16.32 -12.00 -7.77
N ASP A 56 -16.36 -12.83 -8.82
CA ASP A 56 -16.10 -14.26 -8.70
C ASP A 56 -14.64 -14.56 -8.35
N THR A 57 -14.39 -15.65 -7.62
CA THR A 57 -13.04 -16.06 -7.18
C THR A 57 -12.09 -16.45 -8.32
N GLY A 58 -12.63 -16.64 -9.53
CA GLY A 58 -11.85 -16.89 -10.74
C GLY A 58 -11.39 -15.61 -11.46
N ALA A 59 -11.69 -14.43 -10.93
CA ALA A 59 -11.28 -13.16 -11.54
C ALA A 59 -9.78 -12.90 -11.37
N HIS A 60 -9.22 -12.19 -12.35
CA HIS A 60 -7.91 -11.54 -12.24
C HIS A 60 -8.07 -10.24 -11.45
N VAL A 61 -7.49 -10.16 -10.26
CA VAL A 61 -7.66 -9.02 -9.35
C VAL A 61 -6.38 -8.21 -9.26
N LEU A 62 -6.53 -6.90 -9.42
CA LEU A 62 -5.47 -5.92 -9.22
C LEU A 62 -5.71 -5.14 -7.92
N ASP A 63 -4.71 -5.14 -7.04
CA ASP A 63 -4.65 -4.25 -5.88
C ASP A 63 -3.72 -3.07 -6.19
N ALA A 64 -4.30 -2.04 -6.83
CA ALA A 64 -3.60 -0.83 -7.24
C ALA A 64 -3.34 0.07 -6.03
N GLY A 65 -2.24 -0.21 -5.33
CA GLY A 65 -1.88 0.44 -4.07
C GLY A 65 -1.85 -0.52 -2.88
N ALA A 66 -1.43 -1.77 -3.11
CA ALA A 66 -1.45 -2.84 -2.13
C ALA A 66 -0.76 -2.52 -0.78
N GLY A 67 0.17 -1.57 -0.75
CA GLY A 67 0.83 -1.16 0.49
C GLY A 67 1.51 -2.35 1.16
N SER A 68 1.15 -2.63 2.42
CA SER A 68 1.64 -3.80 3.17
C SER A 68 1.06 -5.15 2.72
N GLY A 69 0.08 -5.15 1.81
CA GLY A 69 -0.46 -6.36 1.19
C GLY A 69 -1.63 -7.02 1.94
N LEU A 70 -2.10 -6.45 3.05
CA LEU A 70 -3.16 -7.03 3.89
C LEU A 70 -4.48 -7.29 3.15
N VAL A 71 -4.83 -6.46 2.16
CA VAL A 71 -6.01 -6.69 1.31
C VAL A 71 -5.81 -7.94 0.46
N GLY A 72 -4.60 -8.12 -0.10
CA GLY A 72 -4.21 -9.32 -0.83
C GLY A 72 -4.28 -10.58 0.04
N GLU A 73 -3.82 -10.52 1.29
CA GLU A 73 -3.94 -11.64 2.23
C GLU A 73 -5.41 -12.00 2.50
N CYS A 74 -6.25 -11.01 2.81
CA CYS A 74 -7.68 -11.22 3.03
C CYS A 74 -8.37 -11.83 1.79
N LEU A 75 -8.00 -11.40 0.59
CA LEU A 75 -8.52 -11.96 -0.67
C LEU A 75 -8.01 -13.40 -0.91
N ALA A 76 -6.75 -13.69 -0.59
CA ALA A 76 -6.21 -15.04 -0.68
C ALA A 76 -6.93 -16.02 0.27
N GLU A 77 -7.21 -15.60 1.51
CA GLU A 77 -8.02 -16.36 2.46
C GLU A 77 -9.46 -16.58 1.97
N ALA A 78 -10.03 -15.60 1.26
CA ALA A 78 -11.35 -15.70 0.63
C ALA A 78 -11.37 -16.55 -0.65
N GLY A 79 -10.23 -17.09 -1.09
CA GLY A 79 -10.13 -18.05 -2.19
C GLY A 79 -9.77 -17.46 -3.55
N TYR A 80 -9.39 -16.18 -3.63
CA TYR A 80 -8.82 -15.59 -4.84
C TYR A 80 -7.37 -16.04 -5.00
N LYS A 81 -7.01 -16.44 -6.22
CA LYS A 81 -5.69 -17.03 -6.51
C LYS A 81 -4.88 -16.25 -7.52
N ASP A 82 -5.53 -15.33 -8.22
CA ASP A 82 -4.94 -14.54 -9.29
C ASP A 82 -4.95 -13.07 -8.86
N LEU A 83 -3.99 -12.74 -7.99
CA LEU A 83 -3.84 -11.44 -7.35
C LEU A 83 -2.56 -10.77 -7.85
N VAL A 84 -2.67 -9.50 -8.23
CA VAL A 84 -1.57 -8.69 -8.73
C VAL A 84 -1.50 -7.40 -7.90
N ALA A 85 -0.37 -7.16 -7.24
CA ALA A 85 -0.12 -5.95 -6.46
C ALA A 85 0.86 -4.98 -7.15
N THR A 86 1.84 -5.54 -7.87
CA THR A 86 2.89 -4.82 -8.62
C THR A 86 3.18 -5.53 -9.93
N GLY A 87 3.90 -4.90 -10.86
CA GLY A 87 4.25 -5.55 -12.14
C GLY A 87 3.04 -5.73 -13.06
N MET A 88 2.12 -4.76 -13.08
CA MET A 88 0.84 -4.83 -13.79
C MET A 88 0.99 -5.24 -15.26
N GLU A 89 2.02 -4.72 -15.95
CA GLU A 89 2.26 -5.02 -17.37
C GLU A 89 2.77 -6.46 -17.61
N GLU A 90 3.45 -7.07 -16.63
CA GLU A 90 4.03 -8.42 -16.72
C GLU A 90 2.95 -9.51 -16.77
N THR A 91 1.77 -9.22 -16.22
CA THR A 91 0.59 -10.10 -16.25
C THR A 91 -0.02 -10.21 -17.65
N GLY A 92 0.33 -9.31 -18.56
CA GLY A 92 -0.23 -9.23 -19.90
C GLY A 92 -1.65 -8.66 -19.98
N VAL A 93 -2.37 -8.56 -18.85
CA VAL A 93 -3.76 -8.05 -18.74
C VAL A 93 -3.81 -6.53 -18.79
N TRP A 94 -2.86 -5.88 -18.13
CA TRP A 94 -2.83 -4.42 -18.00
C TRP A 94 -1.82 -3.83 -18.98
N GLN A 95 -2.20 -2.74 -19.62
CA GLN A 95 -1.32 -1.96 -20.48
C GLN A 95 -1.22 -0.53 -19.93
N LEU A 96 0.00 -0.04 -19.74
CA LEU A 96 0.21 1.37 -19.41
C LEU A 96 -0.33 2.23 -20.56
N ALA A 97 -1.31 3.07 -20.24
CA ALA A 97 -1.91 4.01 -21.19
C ALA A 97 -1.20 5.36 -21.15
N GLU A 98 -0.89 5.85 -19.95
CA GLU A 98 -0.19 7.12 -19.74
C GLU A 98 0.58 7.11 -18.43
N MET A 99 1.71 7.81 -18.41
CA MET A 99 2.49 8.08 -17.22
C MET A 99 2.90 9.55 -17.25
N THR A 100 2.61 10.27 -16.17
CA THR A 100 3.03 11.68 -16.05
C THR A 100 4.52 11.80 -15.75
N ASP A 101 5.10 12.98 -16.00
CA ASP A 101 6.34 13.36 -15.32
C ASP A 101 6.13 13.43 -13.80
N GLU A 102 7.24 13.49 -13.05
CA GLU A 102 7.14 13.73 -11.61
C GLU A 102 6.62 15.13 -11.33
N PHE A 103 5.76 15.25 -10.34
CA PHE A 103 5.19 16.52 -9.91
C PHE A 103 5.10 16.59 -8.39
N GLN A 104 5.15 17.81 -7.85
CA GLN A 104 4.90 18.07 -6.44
C GLN A 104 3.39 18.20 -6.23
N PRO A 105 2.73 17.27 -5.50
CA PRO A 105 1.31 17.39 -5.23
C PRO A 105 1.01 18.49 -4.20
N LEU A 106 1.99 18.86 -3.38
CA LEU A 106 1.86 19.83 -2.29
C LEU A 106 3.05 20.81 -2.28
N PRO A 107 3.25 21.62 -3.32
CA PRO A 107 4.45 22.46 -3.48
C PRO A 107 4.66 23.49 -2.36
N LYS A 108 3.63 23.76 -1.54
CA LYS A 108 3.71 24.65 -0.38
C LYS A 108 3.63 23.95 0.98
N GLY A 109 3.09 22.72 1.02
CA GLY A 109 2.79 22.00 2.27
C GLY A 109 3.70 20.79 2.53
N GLY A 110 4.44 20.36 1.51
CA GLY A 110 5.44 19.30 1.55
C GLY A 110 6.24 19.32 0.24
N PRO A 111 7.09 20.34 0.01
CA PRO A 111 7.83 20.51 -1.25
C PRO A 111 8.83 19.38 -1.52
N GLU A 112 9.24 18.63 -0.51
CA GLU A 112 10.07 17.43 -0.64
C GLU A 112 9.32 16.22 -1.22
N VAL A 113 7.98 16.23 -1.21
CA VAL A 113 7.17 15.12 -1.70
C VAL A 113 7.02 15.24 -3.22
N TRP A 114 7.49 14.21 -3.92
CA TRP A 114 7.31 14.03 -5.36
C TRP A 114 6.38 12.84 -5.61
N ARG A 115 5.52 12.97 -6.62
CA ARG A 115 4.61 11.90 -7.05
C ARG A 115 4.56 11.83 -8.56
N ARG A 116 4.07 10.70 -9.03
CA ARG A 116 3.76 10.43 -10.44
C ARG A 116 2.39 9.77 -10.50
N THR A 117 1.70 9.94 -11.62
CA THR A 117 0.42 9.27 -11.88
C THR A 117 0.60 8.29 -13.04
N TRP A 118 0.08 7.09 -12.86
CA TRP A 118 0.03 6.04 -13.87
C TRP A 118 -1.42 5.73 -14.20
N ALA A 119 -1.75 5.71 -15.47
CA ALA A 119 -3.05 5.29 -15.98
C ALA A 119 -2.88 3.97 -16.76
N TYR A 120 -3.66 2.96 -16.41
CA TYR A 120 -3.65 1.66 -17.07
C TYR A 120 -5.00 1.38 -17.72
N ARG A 121 -4.99 0.62 -18.81
CA ARG A 121 -6.19 0.03 -19.42
C ARG A 121 -6.12 -1.49 -19.36
N VAL A 122 -7.27 -2.12 -19.20
CA VAL A 122 -7.44 -3.58 -19.38
C VAL A 122 -7.47 -3.87 -20.88
N LYS A 123 -6.79 -4.94 -21.31
CA LYS A 123 -6.82 -5.41 -22.71
C LYS A 123 -8.07 -6.22 -23.04
#